data_AF-A0A1M6VJL5-F1
#
_entry.id   AF-A0A1M6VJL5-F1
#
_cell.length_a   1.000
_cell.length_b   1.000
_cell.length_c   1.000
_cell.angle_alpha   90.00
_cell.angle_beta   90.00
_cell.angle_gamma   90.00
#
_symmetry.space_group_name_H-M   'P 1'
#
loop_
_entity.id
_entity.type
_entity.pdbx_description
1 polymer ?
#
loop_
_entity_poly.entity_id
_entity_poly.type
_entity_poly.pdbx_seq_one_letter_code
_entity_poly.pdbx_strand_id
1 'polypeptide(L)'
;MDEFDPCSALTQAQAGQLGVGSPRPGTSSEGTRSCIWAHYEFEPRETFYVDATDLIGIESIDTVGEPFRVGPFTAVNARGRLQNFERSCSIVLSVRPGQILQVNYGYHGARPMTHDQACRRALEAAQMVVENLTRR
;
A
#
# COMPACT_ATOMS: atom_id res chain seq x y z
N MET A 1 -11.43 14.44 -3.18
CA MET A 1 -11.39 13.01 -2.78
C MET A 1 -12.28 12.67 -1.57
N ASP A 2 -13.53 13.13 -1.48
CA ASP A 2 -14.38 12.89 -0.28
C ASP A 2 -14.88 11.43 -0.12
N GLU A 3 -14.74 10.59 -1.14
CA GLU A 3 -15.44 9.30 -1.22
C GLU A 3 -14.62 8.09 -0.75
N PHE A 4 -13.27 8.13 -0.85
CA PHE A 4 -12.42 7.05 -0.35
C PHE A 4 -11.83 7.41 1.01
N ASP A 5 -12.21 6.66 2.04
CA ASP A 5 -11.55 6.67 3.34
C ASP A 5 -10.44 5.61 3.37
N PRO A 6 -9.15 5.99 3.43
CA PRO A 6 -8.04 5.05 3.49
C PRO A 6 -8.17 4.07 4.64
N CYS A 7 -8.74 4.43 5.80
CA CYS A 7 -8.87 3.49 6.92
C CYS A 7 -9.92 2.41 6.72
N SER A 8 -10.76 2.56 5.71
CA SER A 8 -11.73 1.55 5.27
C SER A 8 -11.22 0.67 4.13
N ALA A 9 -9.94 0.80 3.74
CA ALA A 9 -9.35 0.07 2.63
C ALA A 9 -9.19 -1.44 2.90
N LEU A 10 -9.04 -1.82 4.17
CA LEU A 10 -9.00 -3.21 4.62
C LEU A 10 -10.08 -3.45 5.66
N THR A 11 -10.79 -4.58 5.56
CA THR A 11 -11.65 -5.06 6.64
C THR A 11 -10.82 -5.57 7.81
N GLN A 12 -11.42 -5.67 9.00
CA GLN A 12 -10.74 -6.26 10.16
C GLN A 12 -10.28 -7.71 9.89
N ALA A 13 -11.08 -8.49 9.15
CA ALA A 13 -10.73 -9.86 8.78
C ALA A 13 -9.50 -9.91 7.85
N GLN A 14 -9.43 -9.04 6.84
CA GLN A 14 -8.27 -8.91 5.94
C GLN A 14 -7.03 -8.41 6.69
N ALA A 15 -7.16 -7.45 7.60
CA ALA A 15 -6.06 -7.03 8.47
C ALA A 15 -5.53 -8.21 9.32
N GLY A 16 -6.43 -9.05 9.86
CA GLY A 16 -6.07 -10.28 10.55
C GLY A 16 -5.36 -11.31 9.66
N GLN A 17 -5.78 -11.47 8.40
CA GLN A 17 -5.10 -12.34 7.42
C GLN A 17 -3.68 -11.85 7.11
N LEU A 18 -3.48 -10.53 7.06
CA LEU A 18 -2.17 -9.91 6.91
C LEU A 18 -1.33 -9.94 8.20
N GLY A 19 -1.89 -10.36 9.34
CA GLY A 19 -1.20 -10.44 10.62
C GLY A 19 -1.01 -9.08 11.31
N VAL A 20 -1.81 -8.07 10.95
CA VAL A 20 -1.71 -6.70 11.48
C VAL A 20 -2.96 -6.29 12.27
N GLY A 21 -2.80 -5.29 13.14
CA GLY A 21 -3.87 -4.80 14.01
C GLY A 21 -4.86 -3.86 13.32
N SER A 22 -5.65 -3.18 14.13
CA SER A 22 -6.63 -2.18 13.67
C SER A 22 -5.99 -1.01 12.91
N PRO A 23 -6.71 -0.42 11.94
CA PRO A 23 -6.26 0.77 11.22
C PRO A 23 -6.01 1.93 12.19
N ARG A 24 -4.95 2.69 11.95
CA ARG A 24 -4.71 3.97 12.60
C ARG A 24 -4.60 5.06 11.52
N PRO A 25 -5.44 6.11 11.59
CA PRO A 25 -5.37 7.20 10.63
C PRO A 25 -4.02 7.91 10.75
N GLY A 26 -3.54 8.42 9.63
CA GLY A 26 -2.31 9.18 9.55
C GLY A 26 -2.32 10.14 8.37
N THR A 27 -1.15 10.72 8.13
CA THR A 27 -0.89 11.60 6.99
C THR A 27 0.36 11.09 6.28
N SER A 28 0.33 11.01 4.94
CA SER A 28 1.51 10.70 4.13
C SER A 28 2.54 11.83 4.22
N SER A 29 3.76 11.59 3.73
CA SER A 29 4.78 12.64 3.55
C SER A 29 4.31 13.80 2.68
N GLU A 30 3.40 13.51 1.75
CA GLU A 30 2.81 14.43 0.79
C GLU A 30 1.59 15.18 1.36
N GLY A 31 1.25 14.99 2.63
CA GLY A 31 0.12 15.67 3.28
C GLY A 31 -1.25 15.07 2.96
N THR A 32 -1.30 13.91 2.31
CA THR A 32 -2.56 13.24 1.95
C THR A 32 -3.06 12.36 3.09
N ARG A 33 -4.37 12.14 3.16
CA ARG A 33 -4.97 11.21 4.13
C ARG A 33 -4.40 9.82 3.89
N SER A 34 -3.93 9.19 4.96
CA SER A 34 -3.42 7.82 4.93
C SER A 34 -3.97 7.00 6.09
N CYS A 35 -3.83 5.69 5.98
CA CYS A 35 -4.09 4.79 7.09
C CYS A 35 -3.00 3.73 7.21
N ILE A 36 -2.74 3.34 8.46
CA ILE A 36 -1.63 2.47 8.83
C ILE A 36 -2.18 1.24 9.56
N TRP A 37 -1.81 0.06 9.08
CA TRP A 37 -1.98 -1.20 9.80
C TRP A 37 -0.62 -1.75 10.14
N ALA A 38 -0.41 -2.14 11.39
CA ALA A 38 0.88 -2.68 11.79
C ALA A 38 0.77 -3.64 12.96
N HIS A 39 1.84 -4.41 13.12
CA HIS A 39 2.12 -5.23 14.28
C HIS A 39 3.43 -4.71 14.93
N TYR A 40 3.35 -4.20 16.17
CA TYR A 40 4.51 -3.61 16.86
C TYR A 40 5.00 -4.40 18.07
N GLU A 41 4.20 -5.33 18.58
CA GLU A 41 4.47 -5.99 19.87
C GLU A 41 5.65 -6.95 19.79
N PHE A 42 5.90 -7.56 18.62
CA PHE A 42 7.01 -8.49 18.40
C PHE A 42 7.74 -8.23 17.08
N GLU A 43 9.01 -8.62 17.01
CA GLU A 43 9.71 -8.71 15.72
C GLU A 43 9.25 -9.95 14.95
N PRO A 44 9.08 -9.86 13.62
CA PRO A 44 9.27 -8.67 12.80
C PRO A 44 8.07 -7.70 12.89
N ARG A 45 8.38 -6.41 12.80
CA ARG A 45 7.38 -5.35 12.66
C ARG A 45 7.04 -5.20 11.19
N GLU A 46 5.82 -5.56 10.85
CA GLU A 46 5.24 -5.35 9.54
C GLU A 46 4.31 -4.15 9.59
N THR A 47 4.39 -3.30 8.57
CA THR A 47 3.51 -2.14 8.43
C THR A 47 2.99 -2.05 7.01
N PHE A 48 1.68 -1.86 6.89
CA PHE A 48 1.00 -1.52 5.65
C PHE A 48 0.50 -0.08 5.73
N TYR A 49 0.69 0.66 4.64
CA TYR A 49 0.13 2.00 4.48
C TYR A 49 -0.76 2.01 3.26
N VAL A 50 -1.94 2.58 3.40
CA VAL A 50 -2.77 2.94 2.24
C VAL A 50 -2.94 4.44 2.24
N ASP A 51 -2.60 5.06 1.14
CA ASP A 51 -2.79 6.47 0.89
C ASP A 51 -3.44 6.69 -0.47
N ALA A 52 -4.22 7.75 -0.59
CA ALA A 52 -4.89 8.12 -1.82
C ALA A 52 -4.66 9.59 -2.09
N THR A 53 -4.42 9.93 -3.35
CA THR A 53 -4.19 11.31 -3.77
C THR A 53 -4.75 11.56 -5.17
N ASP A 54 -5.35 12.73 -5.36
CA ASP A 54 -5.80 13.27 -6.64
C ASP A 54 -4.89 14.40 -7.14
N LEU A 55 -3.69 14.53 -6.54
CA LEU A 55 -2.71 15.56 -6.91
C LEU A 55 -1.79 15.15 -8.06
N ILE A 56 -1.62 13.84 -8.29
CA ILE A 56 -0.73 13.28 -9.31
C ILE A 56 -1.37 12.04 -9.95
N GLY A 57 -1.06 11.80 -11.22
CA GLY A 57 -1.39 10.55 -11.91
C GLY A 57 -0.27 9.52 -11.87
N ILE A 58 -0.58 8.28 -12.27
CA ILE A 58 0.37 7.15 -12.25
C ILE A 58 1.56 7.37 -13.19
N GLU A 59 1.36 8.18 -14.24
CA GLU A 59 2.39 8.59 -15.21
C GLU A 59 3.49 9.45 -14.59
N SER A 60 3.24 10.04 -13.42
CA SER A 60 4.21 10.87 -12.69
C SER A 60 5.05 10.06 -11.69
N ILE A 61 4.83 8.75 -11.60
CA ILE A 61 5.52 7.86 -10.66
C ILE A 61 6.81 7.34 -11.31
N ASP A 62 7.94 7.44 -10.59
CA ASP A 62 9.17 6.72 -10.97
C ASP A 62 8.99 5.23 -10.64
N THR A 63 9.19 4.35 -11.61
CA THR A 63 8.78 2.94 -11.52
C THR A 63 9.96 1.98 -11.66
N VAL A 64 9.73 0.77 -11.15
CA VAL A 64 10.63 -0.38 -11.30
C VAL A 64 9.87 -1.48 -12.02
N GLY A 65 10.35 -1.82 -13.22
CA GLY A 65 9.72 -2.84 -14.07
C GLY A 65 8.53 -2.29 -14.86
N GLU A 66 7.86 -3.21 -15.56
CA GLU A 66 6.72 -2.88 -16.42
C GLU A 66 5.42 -2.73 -15.59
N PRO A 67 4.48 -1.89 -16.05
CA PRO A 67 3.14 -1.83 -15.48
C PRO A 67 2.44 -3.20 -15.51
N PHE A 68 1.63 -3.47 -14.49
CA PHE A 68 0.85 -4.70 -14.35
C PHE A 68 -0.59 -4.39 -13.92
N ARG A 69 -1.38 -5.43 -13.61
CA ARG A 69 -2.80 -5.30 -13.27
C ARG A 69 -3.09 -5.83 -11.88
N VAL A 70 -3.90 -5.09 -11.12
CA VAL A 70 -4.52 -5.53 -9.87
C VAL A 70 -6.01 -5.32 -10.03
N GLY A 71 -6.74 -6.40 -10.29
CA GLY A 71 -8.15 -6.33 -10.68
C GLY A 71 -8.36 -5.44 -11.93
N PRO A 72 -9.28 -4.46 -11.89
CA PRO A 72 -9.56 -3.57 -13.01
C PRO A 72 -8.61 -2.37 -13.10
N PHE A 73 -7.60 -2.26 -12.22
CA PHE A 73 -6.71 -1.11 -12.18
C PHE A 73 -5.32 -1.42 -12.74
N THR A 74 -4.73 -0.41 -13.38
CA THR A 74 -3.32 -0.45 -13.79
C THR A 74 -2.47 -0.14 -12.57
N ALA A 75 -1.44 -0.94 -12.35
CA ALA A 75 -0.56 -0.87 -11.21
C ALA A 75 0.90 -0.74 -11.67
N VAL A 76 1.71 -0.07 -10.86
CA VAL A 76 3.16 -0.01 -11.02
C VAL A 76 3.85 -0.22 -9.67
N ASN A 77 5.04 -0.80 -9.69
CA ASN A 77 5.92 -0.77 -8.53
C ASN A 77 6.66 0.57 -8.54
N ALA A 78 6.40 1.41 -7.54
CA ALA A 78 7.13 2.66 -7.39
C ALA A 78 8.55 2.39 -6.92
N ARG A 79 9.53 3.04 -7.54
CA ARG A 79 10.91 3.04 -7.07
C ARG A 79 10.93 3.72 -5.70
N GLY A 80 11.33 2.98 -4.67
CA GLY A 80 11.00 3.38 -3.30
C GLY A 80 11.65 4.69 -2.89
N ARG A 81 10.83 5.57 -2.29
CA ARG A 81 11.26 6.69 -1.46
C ARG A 81 11.47 6.29 0.01
N LEU A 82 11.17 5.03 0.36
CA LEU A 82 11.25 4.51 1.72
C LEU A 82 12.70 4.22 2.10
N GLN A 83 13.09 4.54 3.34
CA GLN A 83 14.47 4.42 3.85
C GLN A 83 15.09 3.02 3.75
N ASN A 84 14.31 1.97 3.44
CA ASN A 84 14.77 0.59 3.31
C ASN A 84 14.15 -0.08 2.07
N PHE A 85 14.48 0.42 0.86
CA PHE A 85 13.94 -0.14 -0.40
C PHE A 85 14.07 -1.67 -0.50
N GLU A 86 15.17 -2.24 -0.02
CA GLU A 86 15.39 -3.69 -0.04
C GLU A 86 14.36 -4.51 0.75
N ARG A 87 13.68 -3.90 1.73
CA ARG A 87 12.72 -4.57 2.64
C ARG A 87 11.35 -3.90 2.63
N SER A 88 11.09 -3.09 1.62
CA SER A 88 9.82 -2.39 1.45
C SER A 88 9.40 -2.43 0.00
N CYS A 89 8.11 -2.22 -0.24
CA CYS A 89 7.58 -2.10 -1.59
C CYS A 89 6.38 -1.18 -1.59
N SER A 90 6.21 -0.45 -2.70
CA SER A 90 5.14 0.50 -2.90
C SER A 90 4.46 0.18 -4.23
N ILE A 91 3.20 -0.23 -4.17
CA ILE A 91 2.38 -0.48 -5.34
C ILE A 91 1.45 0.70 -5.52
N VAL A 92 1.53 1.36 -6.67
CA VAL A 92 0.67 2.49 -7.01
C VAL A 92 -0.35 2.05 -8.05
N LEU A 93 -1.62 2.28 -7.76
CA LEU A 93 -2.77 1.93 -8.57
C LEU A 93 -3.36 3.20 -9.18
N SER A 94 -3.59 3.20 -10.49
CA SER A 94 -4.40 4.24 -11.14
C SER A 94 -5.87 3.86 -11.00
N VAL A 95 -6.59 4.57 -10.13
CA VAL A 95 -8.00 4.28 -9.83
C VAL A 95 -8.95 5.06 -10.73
N ARG A 96 -8.54 6.25 -11.18
CA ARG A 96 -9.17 7.05 -12.25
C ARG A 96 -8.15 8.07 -12.80
N PRO A 97 -8.42 8.74 -13.93
CA PRO A 97 -7.50 9.76 -14.45
C PRO A 97 -7.13 10.81 -13.40
N GLY A 98 -5.84 11.05 -13.21
CA GLY A 98 -5.32 12.00 -12.21
C GLY A 98 -5.48 11.58 -10.74
N GLN A 99 -5.93 10.35 -10.46
CA GLN A 99 -6.01 9.84 -9.10
C GLN A 99 -5.29 8.50 -8.96
N ILE A 100 -4.49 8.41 -7.90
CA ILE A 100 -3.81 7.19 -7.52
C ILE A 100 -4.22 6.73 -6.12
N LEU A 101 -4.08 5.43 -5.90
CA LEU A 101 -4.10 4.79 -4.60
C LEU A 101 -2.76 4.06 -4.45
N GLN A 102 -2.04 4.33 -3.37
CA GLN A 102 -0.76 3.72 -3.10
C GLN A 102 -0.88 2.79 -1.90
N VAL A 103 -0.32 1.59 -2.05
CA VAL A 103 -0.23 0.56 -1.03
C VAL A 103 1.23 0.30 -0.75
N ASN A 104 1.67 0.61 0.45
CA ASN A 104 3.05 0.42 0.88
C ASN A 104 3.11 -0.74 1.87
N TYR A 105 4.17 -1.53 1.76
CA TYR A 105 4.58 -2.50 2.77
C TYR A 105 5.98 -2.15 3.26
N GLY A 106 6.18 -2.17 4.57
CA GLY A 106 7.46 -2.00 5.24
C GLY A 106 7.72 -3.14 6.22
N TYR A 107 8.93 -3.66 6.20
CA TYR A 107 9.39 -4.71 7.10
C TYR A 107 10.59 -4.27 7.93
N HIS A 108 10.50 -4.45 9.25
CA HIS A 108 11.59 -4.22 10.20
C HIS A 108 11.75 -5.43 11.13
N GLY A 109 12.83 -6.18 10.96
CA GLY A 109 13.15 -7.30 11.85
C GLY A 109 14.50 -7.95 11.53
N ALA A 110 14.97 -8.80 12.44
CA ALA A 110 16.24 -9.50 12.30
C ALA A 110 16.27 -10.55 11.18
N ARG A 111 15.13 -11.18 10.86
CA ARG A 111 15.07 -12.17 9.76
C ARG A 111 15.21 -11.45 8.42
N PRO A 112 15.98 -12.00 7.45
CA PRO A 112 16.09 -11.44 6.12
C PRO A 112 14.72 -11.36 5.42
N MET A 113 14.50 -10.25 4.74
CA MET A 113 13.36 -10.01 3.83
C MET A 113 13.94 -9.45 2.55
N THR A 114 13.57 -10.00 1.39
CA THR A 114 13.97 -9.47 0.09
C THR A 114 12.92 -8.50 -0.44
N HIS A 115 13.30 -7.66 -1.41
CA HIS A 115 12.39 -6.73 -2.06
C HIS A 115 11.22 -7.48 -2.74
N ASP A 116 11.49 -8.61 -3.40
CA ASP A 116 10.45 -9.45 -4.02
C ASP A 116 9.47 -10.03 -3.00
N GLN A 117 9.93 -10.41 -1.81
CA GLN A 117 9.06 -10.85 -0.72
C GLN A 117 8.20 -9.68 -0.21
N ALA A 118 8.80 -8.50 -0.03
CA ALA A 118 8.09 -7.28 0.35
C ALA A 118 7.02 -6.89 -0.70
N CYS A 119 7.33 -6.96 -1.99
CA CYS A 119 6.39 -6.67 -3.05
C CYS A 119 5.25 -7.70 -3.14
N ARG A 120 5.51 -8.97 -2.84
CA ARG A 120 4.42 -9.96 -2.72
C ARG A 120 3.45 -9.61 -1.60
N ARG A 121 3.95 -9.15 -0.45
CA ARG A 121 3.09 -8.70 0.67
C ARG A 121 2.32 -7.43 0.31
N ALA A 122 2.97 -6.45 -0.32
CA ALA A 122 2.28 -5.26 -0.82
C ALA A 122 1.18 -5.61 -1.84
N LEU A 123 1.45 -6.58 -2.74
CA LEU A 123 0.51 -7.02 -3.77
C LEU A 123 -0.70 -7.72 -3.17
N GLU A 124 -0.49 -8.58 -2.18
CA GLU A 124 -1.57 -9.23 -1.42
C GLU A 124 -2.51 -8.18 -0.79
N ALA A 125 -1.94 -7.18 -0.11
CA ALA A 125 -2.72 -6.08 0.44
C ALA A 125 -3.43 -5.25 -0.65
N ALA A 126 -2.75 -4.95 -1.77
CA ALA A 126 -3.33 -4.20 -2.88
C ALA A 126 -4.53 -4.92 -3.51
N GLN A 127 -4.48 -6.25 -3.63
CA GLN A 127 -5.61 -7.06 -4.10
C GLN A 127 -6.82 -6.94 -3.16
N MET A 128 -6.60 -7.02 -1.85
CA MET A 128 -7.67 -6.85 -0.85
C MET A 128 -8.27 -5.44 -0.87
N VAL A 129 -7.43 -4.41 -1.04
CA VAL A 129 -7.89 -3.02 -1.17
C VAL A 129 -8.75 -2.85 -2.42
N VAL A 130 -8.32 -3.39 -3.56
CA VAL A 130 -9.07 -3.33 -4.82
C VAL A 130 -10.40 -4.07 -4.73
N GLU A 131 -10.43 -5.22 -4.06
CA GLU A 131 -11.68 -5.95 -3.77
C GLU A 131 -12.68 -5.07 -3.01
N ASN A 132 -12.23 -4.35 -1.99
CA ASN A 132 -13.09 -3.46 -1.21
C ASN A 132 -13.48 -2.19 -1.97
N LEU A 133 -12.59 -1.68 -2.82
CA LEU A 133 -12.84 -0.50 -3.64
C LEU A 133 -13.91 -0.76 -4.70
N THR A 134 -13.90 -1.96 -5.31
CA THR A 134 -14.80 -2.33 -6.41
C THR A 134 -16.17 -2.83 -5.96
N ARG A 135 -16.34 -3.11 -4.66
CA ARG A 135 -17.62 -3.51 -4.06
C ARG A 135 -18.50 -2.33 -3.62
N ARG A 136 -17.97 -1.12 -3.66
CA ARG A 136 -18.69 0.11 -3.34
C ARG A 136 -19.35 0.67 -4.58
#